data_AF-A0A958B0D3-F1
#
_entry.id   AF-A0A958B0D3-F1
#
_cell.length_a   1.000
_cell.length_b   1.000
_cell.length_c   1.000
_cell.angle_alpha   90.00
_cell.angle_beta   90.00
_cell.angle_gamma   90.00
#
_symmetry.space_group_name_H-M   'P 1'
#
loop_
_entity.id
_entity.type
_entity.pdbx_description
1 polymer ?
#
loop_
_entity_poly.entity_id
_entity_poly.type
_entity_poly.pdbx_seq_one_letter_code
_entity_poly.pdbx_strand_id
1 'polypeptide(L)' 'EVVRLAYDRQRTEEAYVTTGFLEQAGPLARLHLAELRSARSQLYSWVIAYEDEILHHRISVDEAVDRWLADGE' A
#
# COMPACT_ATOMS: atom_id res chain seq x y z
N GLU A 1 -25.86 15.35 -5.25
CA GLU A 1 -24.82 16.36 -5.50
C GLU A 1 -23.52 15.88 -4.87
N VAL A 2 -22.36 16.09 -5.50
CA VAL A 2 -21.04 15.69 -4.98
C VAL A 2 -20.26 16.94 -4.57
N VAL A 3 -19.85 17.03 -3.30
CA VAL A 3 -19.07 18.15 -2.76
C VAL A 3 -17.61 17.74 -2.62
N ARG A 4 -16.68 18.59 -3.09
CA ARG A 4 -15.23 18.38 -2.90
C ARG A 4 -14.77 19.03 -1.62
N LEU A 5 -14.04 18.28 -0.81
CA LEU A 5 -13.40 18.77 0.42
C LEU A 5 -11.90 18.96 0.16
N ALA A 6 -11.31 19.95 0.83
CA ALA A 6 -9.87 20.15 0.82
C ALA A 6 -9.19 19.06 1.67
N TYR A 7 -8.86 17.94 1.04
CA TYR A 7 -8.20 16.83 1.69
C TYR A 7 -6.72 17.14 1.94
N ASP A 8 -6.30 17.07 3.20
CA ASP A 8 -4.92 17.27 3.59
C ASP A 8 -4.12 15.96 3.42
N ARG A 9 -3.52 15.82 2.24
CA ARG A 9 -2.70 14.67 1.88
C ARG A 9 -1.46 14.56 2.76
N GLN A 10 -0.83 15.68 3.09
CA GLN A 10 0.39 15.69 3.90
C GLN A 10 0.10 15.20 5.32
N ARG A 11 -0.96 15.72 5.96
CA ARG A 11 -1.38 15.26 7.29
C ARG A 11 -1.72 13.77 7.29
N THR A 12 -2.32 13.26 6.22
CA THR A 12 -2.59 11.82 6.11
C THR A 12 -1.29 11.04 6.03
N GLU A 13 -0.34 11.45 5.19
CA GLU A 13 0.96 10.80 5.06
C GLU A 13 1.74 10.80 6.39
N GLU A 14 1.67 11.88 7.16
CA GLU A 14 2.21 11.93 8.53
C GLU A 14 1.49 10.97 9.49
N ALA A 15 0.17 10.80 9.34
CA ALA A 15 -0.62 9.88 10.16
C ALA A 15 -0.23 8.41 9.95
N TYR A 16 0.22 8.02 8.74
CA TYR A 16 0.73 6.67 8.48
C TYR A 16 1.86 6.28 9.43
N VAL A 17 2.74 7.24 9.76
CA VAL A 17 3.88 7.04 10.66
C VAL A 17 3.48 7.30 12.11
N THR A 18 2.91 8.46 12.39
CA THR A 18 2.69 8.95 13.77
C THR A 18 1.64 8.17 14.56
N THR A 19 0.71 7.50 13.89
CA THR A 19 -0.31 6.67 14.55
C THR A 19 0.14 5.22 14.77
N GLY A 20 1.32 4.83 14.24
CA GLY A 20 1.78 3.45 14.24
C GLY A 20 1.13 2.56 13.17
N PHE A 21 0.33 3.13 12.25
CA PHE A 21 -0.36 2.36 11.21
C PHE A 21 0.60 1.55 10.33
N LEU A 22 1.69 2.16 9.85
CA LEU A 22 2.70 1.45 9.05
C LEU A 22 3.34 0.27 9.78
N GLU A 23 3.50 0.35 11.09
CA GLU A 23 4.15 -0.68 11.90
C GLU A 23 3.17 -1.82 12.23
N GLN A 24 1.91 -1.50 12.54
CA GLN A 24 0.97 -2.43 13.15
C GLN A 24 -0.04 -3.05 12.17
N ALA A 25 -0.33 -2.39 11.05
CA ALA A 25 -1.32 -2.87 10.09
C ALA A 25 -0.78 -3.96 9.14
N GLY A 26 0.49 -4.34 9.29
CA GLY A 26 1.16 -5.36 8.48
C GLY A 26 1.67 -4.84 7.13
N PRO A 27 2.22 -5.74 6.29
CA PRO A 27 3.00 -5.35 5.12
C PRO A 27 2.23 -4.49 4.10
N LEU A 28 0.92 -4.74 3.94
CA LEU A 28 0.07 -4.03 2.98
C LEU A 28 -0.07 -2.53 3.28
N ALA A 29 0.18 -2.08 4.52
CA ALA A 29 0.16 -0.66 4.86
C ALA A 29 1.13 0.16 4.00
N ARG A 30 2.24 -0.46 3.57
CA ARG A 30 3.24 0.15 2.68
C ARG A 30 2.70 0.39 1.27
N LEU A 31 1.85 -0.52 0.77
CA LEU A 31 1.14 -0.32 -0.50
C LEU A 31 0.12 0.80 -0.42
N HIS A 32 -0.64 0.91 0.68
CA HIS A 32 -1.60 2.01 0.85
C HIS A 32 -0.91 3.38 0.86
N LEU A 33 0.27 3.48 1.51
CA LEU A 33 1.07 4.71 1.46
C LEU A 33 1.55 5.01 0.04
N ALA A 34 1.99 3.99 -0.71
CA ALA A 34 2.36 4.16 -2.11
C ALA A 34 1.16 4.62 -2.97
N GLU A 35 -0.06 4.08 -2.76
CA GLU A 35 -1.28 4.54 -3.42
C GLU A 35 -1.60 6.01 -3.11
N LEU A 36 -1.49 6.41 -1.84
CA LEU A 36 -1.69 7.79 -1.42
C LEU A 36 -0.72 8.76 -2.13
N ARG A 37 0.54 8.35 -2.31
CA ARG A 37 1.58 9.13 -2.97
C ARG A 37 1.41 9.20 -4.49
N SER A 38 1.11 8.06 -5.12
CA SER A 38 1.05 7.98 -6.58
C SER A 38 -0.33 8.29 -7.17
N ALA A 39 -1.39 8.29 -6.35
CA ALA A 39 -2.79 8.36 -6.76
C ALA A 39 -3.14 7.29 -7.82
N ARG A 40 -2.53 6.12 -7.72
CA ARG A 40 -2.76 4.95 -8.59
C ARG A 40 -3.03 3.75 -7.73
N SER A 41 -3.82 2.80 -8.24
CA SER A 41 -4.01 1.55 -7.51
C SER A 41 -2.71 0.75 -7.50
N GLN A 42 -2.27 0.38 -6.31
CA GLN A 42 -1.18 -0.53 -6.03
C GLN A 42 -1.76 -1.85 -5.55
N LEU A 43 -2.73 -1.83 -4.63
CA LEU A 43 -3.24 -3.04 -3.98
C LEU A 43 -3.90 -4.00 -4.98
N TYR A 44 -4.76 -3.48 -5.87
CA TYR A 44 -5.43 -4.32 -6.87
C TYR A 44 -4.44 -4.97 -7.84
N SER A 45 -3.49 -4.19 -8.35
CA SER A 45 -2.48 -4.67 -9.28
C SER A 45 -1.49 -5.65 -8.61
N TRP A 46 -1.13 -5.39 -7.35
CA TRP A 46 -0.32 -6.28 -6.53
C TRP A 46 -1.00 -7.63 -6.29
N VAL A 47 -2.31 -7.65 -5.96
CA VAL A 47 -3.08 -8.89 -5.79
C VAL A 47 -3.02 -9.73 -7.06
N ILE A 48 -3.30 -9.14 -8.23
CA ILE A 48 -3.27 -9.85 -9.51
C ILE A 48 -1.88 -10.47 -9.77
N ALA A 49 -0.81 -9.77 -9.38
CA ALA A 49 0.55 -10.23 -9.63
C ALA A 49 0.99 -11.36 -8.70
N TYR A 50 0.61 -11.34 -7.42
CA TYR A 50 1.23 -12.19 -6.40
C TYR A 50 0.30 -13.14 -5.65
N GLU A 51 -1.03 -13.04 -5.81
CA GLU A 51 -2.00 -13.89 -5.08
C GLU A 51 -1.70 -15.39 -5.27
N ASP A 52 -1.45 -15.83 -6.50
CA ASP A 52 -1.17 -17.24 -6.80
C ASP A 52 0.13 -17.74 -6.12
N GLU A 53 1.17 -16.91 -6.06
CA GLU A 53 2.42 -17.29 -5.39
C GLU A 53 2.27 -17.34 -3.87
N ILE A 54 1.53 -16.40 -3.28
CA ILE A 54 1.26 -16.32 -1.84
C ILE A 54 0.38 -17.50 -1.38
N LEU A 55 -0.71 -17.79 -2.10
CA LEU A 55 -1.63 -18.88 -1.76
C LEU A 55 -0.96 -20.26 -1.84
N HIS A 56 0.03 -20.41 -2.71
CA HIS A 56 0.84 -21.63 -2.82
C HIS A 56 2.11 -21.61 -1.94
N HIS A 57 2.22 -20.65 -1.01
CA HIS A 57 3.35 -20.50 -0.09
C HIS A 57 4.73 -20.42 -0.77
N ARG A 58 4.78 -19.95 -2.03
CA ARG A 58 6.04 -19.76 -2.77
C ARG A 58 6.80 -18.52 -2.31
N ILE A 59 6.07 -17.48 -1.92
CA ILE A 59 6.60 -16.24 -1.34
C ILE A 59 5.73 -15.82 -0.15
N SER A 60 6.29 -15.02 0.74
CA SER A 60 5.51 -14.37 1.80
C SER A 60 4.81 -13.11 1.28
N VAL A 61 3.78 -12.65 2.01
CA VAL A 61 3.13 -11.36 1.72
C VAL A 61 4.13 -10.20 1.83
N ASP A 62 5.03 -10.25 2.81
CA ASP A 62 6.03 -9.20 3.03
C ASP A 62 7.03 -9.12 1.86
N GLU A 63 7.51 -10.27 1.40
CA GLU A 63 8.39 -10.38 0.23
C GLU A 63 7.70 -9.92 -1.07
N ALA A 64 6.42 -10.27 -1.25
CA ALA A 64 5.64 -9.80 -2.40
C ALA A 64 5.48 -8.27 -2.41
N VAL A 65 5.29 -7.65 -1.23
CA VAL A 65 5.23 -6.19 -1.10
C VAL A 65 6.58 -5.56 -1.42
N ASP A 66 7.69 -6.14 -0.93
CA ASP A 66 9.04 -5.65 -1.20
C ASP A 66 9.35 -5.65 -2.70
N ARG A 67 9.07 -6.76 -3.40
CA ARG A 67 9.27 -6.87 -4.86
C ARG A 67 8.48 -5.81 -5.62
N TRP A 68 7.20 -5.64 -5.27
CA TRP A 68 6.34 -4.67 -5.94
C TRP A 68 6.80 -3.23 -5.76
N LEU A 69 7.22 -2.86 -4.55
CA LEU A 69 7.68 -1.50 -4.26
C LEU A 69 9.06 -1.22 -4.89
N ALA A 70 9.91 -2.23 -5.05
CA ALA A 70 11.19 -2.11 -5.73
C ALA A 70 11.06 -1.90 -7.25
N ASP A 71 10.06 -2.51 -7.89
CA ASP A 71 9.80 -2.36 -9.33
C ASP A 71 9.18 -1.00 -9.72
N GLY A 72 8.68 -0.24 -8.74
CA GLY A 72 7.95 1.02 -8.93
C GLY A 72 8.73 2.31 -8.64
N GLU A 73 9.98 2.22 -8.16
CA GLU A 73 10.95 3.34 -8.09
C GLU A 73 11.61 3.61 -9.45
#